data_AF-A0A1A0J6K2-F1
#
_entry.id   AF-A0A1A0J6K2-F1
#
_cell.length_a   1.000
_cell.length_b   1.000
_cell.length_c   1.000
_cell.angle_alpha   90.00
_cell.angle_beta   90.00
_cell.angle_gamma   90.00
#
_symmetry.space_group_name_H-M   'P 1'
#
loop_
_entity.id
_entity.type
_entity.pdbx_description
1 polymer ?
#
loop_
_entity_poly.entity_id
_entity_poly.type
_entity_poly.pdbx_seq_one_letter_code
_entity_poly.pdbx_strand_id
1 'polypeptide(L)'
;MLVKVRNDDPSRLSNSERTVANWLKTWTGAHALPGIAVVAAGGADAIVWTPKTCVVVVIKDFTERASGTLTVSGYRPWTIDDRIAPLAGTEAGTEPMTEIRARTGEMAELLRGAPGRERVGVTGMVLVMPQLSSRVALDKGDLPDGIDVVLGDGPAALRNYFSRITADAPDTWDATQVGQALAAIGFAAAATHSDLTAEGFPARLDRTPPPPNPVPSRGPTPPAGAPIPGRGPAGVPVAAAAPMSPGGAPVSMARPNPAPQPAPGPVPQPVAAAGPVPAGPAPAYGQNQQPYSVPFDPRPPAAPPRRNRNRSLVPLVLLGVLVVVLALAAMCTAGGGSGSGPSHAPASGRTTTTTTSHYTPAPERTVPPSTPGHACYPFQPGCP
;
A
#
# COMPACT_ATOMS: atom_id res chain seq x y z
N MET A 1 10.39 6.95 10.78
CA MET A 1 10.03 6.21 9.57
C MET A 1 11.12 6.36 8.53
N LEU A 2 11.70 5.23 8.16
CA LEU A 2 12.64 5.11 7.06
C LEU A 2 11.89 5.14 5.72
N VAL A 3 12.30 5.99 4.78
CA VAL A 3 11.65 6.10 3.46
C VAL A 3 12.67 5.80 2.37
N LYS A 4 12.32 4.86 1.48
CA LYS A 4 13.17 4.37 0.40
C LYS A 4 12.44 4.52 -0.92
N VAL A 5 13.20 4.85 -1.96
CA VAL A 5 12.68 5.08 -3.32
C VAL A 5 13.38 4.10 -4.25
N ARG A 6 12.65 3.52 -5.20
CA ARG A 6 13.24 2.61 -6.18
C ARG A 6 14.40 3.26 -6.92
N ASN A 7 15.50 2.51 -7.04
CA ASN A 7 16.77 2.94 -7.65
C ASN A 7 17.40 4.19 -7.01
N ASP A 8 16.93 4.61 -5.82
CA ASP A 8 17.33 5.85 -5.15
C ASP A 8 17.23 7.11 -6.05
N ASP A 9 16.37 7.06 -7.08
CA ASP A 9 16.21 8.12 -8.09
C ASP A 9 14.83 8.80 -7.93
N PRO A 10 14.72 9.87 -7.13
CA PRO A 10 13.46 10.57 -6.88
C PRO A 10 12.93 11.33 -8.11
N SER A 11 13.73 11.47 -9.18
CA SER A 11 13.31 12.13 -10.41
C SER A 11 12.28 11.28 -11.19
N ARG A 12 12.30 9.95 -10.99
CA ARG A 12 11.38 9.01 -11.63
C ARG A 12 10.01 8.93 -10.96
N LEU A 13 9.87 9.50 -9.77
CA LEU A 13 8.59 9.55 -9.07
C LEU A 13 7.62 10.50 -9.78
N SER A 14 6.36 10.08 -9.88
CA SER A 14 5.26 11.00 -10.13
C SER A 14 5.20 12.10 -9.05
N ASN A 15 4.50 13.19 -9.34
CA ASN A 15 4.36 14.28 -8.38
C ASN A 15 3.70 13.83 -7.07
N SER A 16 2.74 12.91 -7.16
CA SER A 16 2.00 12.42 -6.01
C SER A 16 2.79 11.41 -5.20
N GLU A 17 3.51 10.49 -5.82
CA GLU A 17 4.47 9.63 -5.12
C GLU A 17 5.55 10.45 -4.40
N ARG A 18 6.08 11.51 -5.05
CA ARG A 18 7.04 12.42 -4.43
C ARG A 18 6.43 13.15 -3.22
N THR A 19 5.18 13.57 -3.34
CA THR A 19 4.43 14.23 -2.26
C THR A 19 4.25 13.27 -1.07
N VAL A 20 3.81 12.04 -1.32
CA VAL A 20 3.66 11.00 -0.30
C VAL A 20 5.01 10.67 0.35
N ALA A 21 6.07 10.48 -0.43
CA ALA A 21 7.41 10.26 0.09
C ALA A 21 7.86 11.40 1.02
N ASN A 22 7.58 12.64 0.65
CA ASN A 22 7.87 13.81 1.48
C ASN A 22 7.04 13.82 2.76
N TRP A 23 5.74 13.48 2.70
CA TRP A 23 4.91 13.36 3.89
C TRP A 23 5.43 12.31 4.87
N LEU A 24 5.78 11.12 4.38
CA LEU A 24 6.32 10.04 5.21
C LEU A 24 7.64 10.45 5.89
N LYS A 25 8.51 11.19 5.18
CA LYS A 25 9.75 11.75 5.73
C LYS A 25 9.52 12.76 6.86
N THR A 26 8.34 13.40 6.93
CA THR A 26 8.02 14.32 8.03
C THR A 26 7.69 13.60 9.35
N TRP A 27 7.52 12.29 9.35
CA TRP A 27 7.16 11.50 10.53
C TRP A 27 8.40 11.23 11.40
N THR A 28 8.86 12.27 12.08
CA THR A 28 10.02 12.26 12.98
C THR A 28 9.67 12.82 14.36
N GLY A 29 10.56 12.61 15.33
CA GLY A 29 10.40 13.14 16.69
C GLY A 29 9.24 12.52 17.47
N ALA A 30 8.51 13.34 18.24
CA ALA A 30 7.45 12.90 19.16
C ALA A 30 6.21 12.30 18.47
N HIS A 31 6.10 12.45 17.14
CA HIS A 31 5.01 11.91 16.33
C HIS A 31 5.52 10.96 15.24
N ALA A 32 6.72 10.41 15.42
CA ALA A 32 7.25 9.40 14.53
C ALA A 32 6.37 8.14 14.58
N LEU A 33 6.01 7.62 13.41
CA LEU A 33 5.51 6.27 13.29
C LEU A 33 6.70 5.35 13.00
N PRO A 34 6.92 4.29 13.80
CA PRO A 34 7.95 3.29 13.53
C PRO A 34 7.62 2.55 12.24
N GLY A 35 8.61 2.35 11.37
CA GLY A 35 8.42 1.58 10.16
C GLY A 35 9.33 1.96 9.00
N ILE A 36 9.11 1.27 7.89
CA ILE A 36 9.78 1.52 6.62
C ILE A 36 8.75 1.65 5.50
N ALA A 37 8.94 2.63 4.61
CA ALA A 37 8.15 2.78 3.41
C ALA A 37 9.03 2.67 2.16
N VAL A 38 8.53 1.97 1.15
CA VAL A 38 9.11 1.87 -0.19
C VAL A 38 8.16 2.52 -1.18
N VAL A 39 8.62 3.55 -1.88
CA VAL A 39 7.84 4.28 -2.91
C VAL A 39 8.32 3.87 -4.30
N ALA A 40 7.39 3.83 -5.26
CA ALA A 40 7.55 3.26 -6.60
C ALA A 40 7.95 1.77 -6.55
N ALA A 41 7.21 0.98 -5.75
CA ALA A 41 7.51 -0.42 -5.46
C ALA A 41 7.17 -1.40 -6.62
N GLY A 42 7.10 -0.92 -7.86
CA GLY A 42 6.87 -1.70 -9.09
C GLY A 42 5.46 -2.26 -9.24
N GLY A 43 5.00 -3.01 -8.23
CA GLY A 43 3.64 -3.55 -8.12
C GLY A 43 2.74 -2.75 -7.17
N ALA A 44 3.15 -1.55 -6.77
CA ALA A 44 2.35 -0.58 -6.01
C ALA A 44 3.05 0.79 -6.05
N ASP A 45 2.30 1.87 -5.86
CA ASP A 45 2.87 3.22 -5.80
C ASP A 45 3.65 3.42 -4.50
N ALA A 46 3.19 2.83 -3.40
CA ALA A 46 4.00 2.66 -2.20
C ALA A 46 3.62 1.39 -1.42
N ILE A 47 4.55 0.90 -0.61
CA ILE A 47 4.31 -0.13 0.39
C ILE A 47 4.88 0.37 1.71
N VAL A 48 4.09 0.32 2.77
CA VAL A 48 4.47 0.79 4.10
C VAL A 48 4.37 -0.36 5.08
N TRP A 49 5.50 -0.70 5.69
CA TRP A 49 5.57 -1.63 6.81
C TRP A 49 5.68 -0.86 8.12
N THR A 50 4.87 -1.27 9.07
CA THR A 50 5.01 -0.97 10.50
C THR A 50 5.20 -2.30 11.23
N PRO A 51 5.65 -2.32 12.49
CA PRO A 51 5.71 -3.56 13.27
C PRO A 51 4.37 -4.32 13.33
N LYS A 52 3.26 -3.61 13.11
CA LYS A 52 1.89 -4.12 13.29
C LYS A 52 1.17 -4.48 11.99
N THR A 53 1.57 -3.93 10.85
CA THR A 53 0.89 -4.16 9.56
C THR A 53 1.76 -3.83 8.35
N CYS A 54 1.40 -4.40 7.20
CA CYS A 54 1.91 -4.06 5.87
C CYS A 54 0.77 -3.48 5.03
N VAL A 55 0.93 -2.25 4.56
CA VAL A 55 -0.07 -1.53 3.75
C VAL A 55 0.46 -1.33 2.34
N VAL A 56 -0.25 -1.89 1.35
CA VAL A 56 -0.07 -1.63 -0.08
C VAL A 56 -0.86 -0.39 -0.45
N VAL A 57 -0.22 0.58 -1.09
CA VAL A 57 -0.82 1.87 -1.43
C VAL A 57 -0.89 2.03 -2.94
N VAL A 58 -2.10 2.31 -3.43
CA VAL A 58 -2.37 2.81 -4.78
C VAL A 58 -2.79 4.27 -4.66
N ILE A 59 -2.12 5.15 -5.38
CA ILE A 59 -2.35 6.59 -5.38
C ILE A 59 -3.24 6.92 -6.58
N LYS A 60 -4.33 7.64 -6.33
CA LYS A 60 -5.23 8.13 -7.38
C LYS A 60 -5.32 9.64 -7.33
N ASP A 61 -4.82 10.29 -8.37
CA ASP A 61 -4.91 11.72 -8.55
C ASP A 61 -6.23 12.12 -9.20
N PHE A 62 -6.81 13.23 -8.76
CA PHE A 62 -7.87 13.87 -9.53
C PHE A 62 -7.30 14.49 -10.82
N THR A 63 -7.88 14.15 -11.98
CA THR A 63 -7.47 14.68 -13.28
C THR A 63 -7.95 16.11 -13.52
N GLU A 64 -9.03 16.51 -12.85
CA GLU A 64 -9.57 17.86 -12.85
C GLU A 64 -9.96 18.29 -11.43
N ARG A 65 -10.22 19.59 -11.24
CA ARG A 65 -10.70 20.09 -9.94
C ARG A 65 -12.10 19.59 -9.70
N ALA A 66 -12.27 18.82 -8.64
CA ALA A 66 -13.57 18.37 -8.16
C ALA A 66 -13.91 19.01 -6.81
N SER A 67 -15.19 19.20 -6.55
CA SER A 67 -15.71 19.60 -5.25
C SER A 67 -17.00 18.83 -5.01
N GLY A 68 -17.26 18.47 -3.76
CA GLY A 68 -18.39 17.60 -3.40
C GLY A 68 -17.94 16.42 -2.56
N THR A 69 -18.79 15.40 -2.49
CA THR A 69 -18.52 14.20 -1.71
C THR A 69 -18.12 13.07 -2.65
N LEU A 70 -16.90 12.55 -2.47
CA LEU A 70 -16.43 11.33 -3.11
C LEU A 70 -17.04 10.13 -2.38
N THR A 71 -18.07 9.55 -2.98
CA THR A 71 -18.67 8.29 -2.53
C THR A 71 -17.86 7.13 -3.09
N VAL A 72 -17.27 6.34 -2.20
CA VAL A 72 -16.47 5.16 -2.55
C VAL A 72 -17.18 3.89 -2.13
N SER A 73 -17.03 2.84 -2.94
CA SER A 73 -17.62 1.53 -2.68
C SER A 73 -16.68 0.41 -3.14
N GLY A 74 -16.82 -0.76 -2.50
CA GLY A 74 -16.21 -2.00 -2.95
C GLY A 74 -16.79 -2.54 -4.26
N TYR A 75 -18.05 -2.22 -4.58
CA TYR A 75 -18.77 -2.92 -5.65
C TYR A 75 -19.51 -1.98 -6.61
N ARG A 76 -19.53 -0.67 -6.31
CA ARG A 76 -20.16 0.35 -7.15
C ARG A 76 -19.11 1.31 -7.69
N PRO A 77 -19.38 1.96 -8.84
CA PRO A 77 -18.57 3.07 -9.32
C PRO A 77 -18.37 4.15 -8.26
N TRP A 78 -17.15 4.67 -8.19
CA TRP A 78 -16.83 5.81 -7.36
C TRP A 78 -17.31 7.08 -8.03
N THR A 79 -18.04 7.90 -7.28
CA THR A 79 -18.70 9.08 -7.82
C THR A 79 -18.49 10.31 -6.97
N ILE A 80 -18.52 11.47 -7.62
CA ILE A 80 -18.71 12.78 -6.98
C ILE A 80 -19.99 13.37 -7.56
N ASP A 81 -20.94 13.67 -6.67
CA ASP A 81 -22.24 14.25 -7.03
C ASP A 81 -22.90 13.48 -8.20
N ASP A 82 -23.03 12.16 -8.03
CA ASP A 82 -23.60 11.20 -8.99
C ASP A 82 -22.90 11.07 -10.36
N ARG A 83 -21.72 11.68 -10.53
CA ARG A 83 -20.87 11.50 -11.73
C ARG A 83 -19.62 10.70 -11.39
N ILE A 84 -19.11 9.93 -12.35
CA ILE A 84 -17.85 9.19 -12.16
C ILE A 84 -16.75 10.14 -11.69
N ALA A 85 -16.09 9.77 -10.60
CA ALA A 85 -15.02 10.57 -10.04
C ALA A 85 -13.88 10.70 -11.07
N PRO A 86 -13.43 11.91 -11.41
CA PRO A 86 -12.42 12.12 -12.44
C PRO A 86 -11.04 11.81 -11.86
N LEU A 87 -10.74 10.53 -11.69
CA LEU A 87 -9.52 9.99 -11.14
C LEU A 87 -8.63 9.43 -12.25
N ALA A 88 -7.31 9.57 -12.11
CA ALA A 88 -6.36 9.08 -13.10
C ALA A 88 -6.53 7.57 -13.35
N GLY A 89 -6.70 7.20 -14.63
CA GLY A 89 -6.90 5.82 -15.06
C GLY A 89 -8.27 5.23 -14.65
N THR A 90 -9.28 6.08 -14.42
CA THR A 90 -10.64 5.66 -14.06
C THR A 90 -11.61 6.07 -15.16
N GLU A 91 -12.34 5.12 -15.74
CA GLU A 91 -13.35 5.39 -16.78
C GLU A 91 -14.76 5.03 -16.28
N ALA A 92 -14.91 3.84 -15.70
CA ALA A 92 -16.17 3.32 -15.16
C ALA A 92 -16.35 3.55 -13.66
N GLY A 93 -15.34 4.09 -12.96
CA GLY A 93 -15.39 4.35 -11.51
C GLY A 93 -15.06 3.15 -10.63
N THR A 94 -14.81 1.97 -11.19
CA THR A 94 -14.56 0.73 -10.43
C THR A 94 -13.08 0.32 -10.41
N GLU A 95 -12.29 0.94 -11.27
CA GLU A 95 -10.88 0.66 -11.51
C GLU A 95 -10.02 0.85 -10.26
N PRO A 96 -10.16 1.92 -9.44
CA PRO A 96 -9.37 2.07 -8.22
C PRO A 96 -9.52 0.87 -7.26
N MET A 97 -10.73 0.35 -7.12
CA MET A 97 -11.03 -0.79 -6.26
C MET A 97 -10.50 -2.11 -6.85
N THR A 98 -10.68 -2.30 -8.16
CA THR A 98 -10.16 -3.48 -8.86
C THR A 98 -8.64 -3.53 -8.80
N GLU A 99 -7.98 -2.40 -9.01
CA GLU A 99 -6.53 -2.27 -8.96
C GLU A 99 -6.00 -2.57 -7.55
N ILE A 100 -6.51 -1.92 -6.50
CA ILE A 100 -5.97 -2.16 -5.15
C ILE A 100 -6.18 -3.61 -4.69
N ARG A 101 -7.28 -4.26 -5.09
CA ARG A 101 -7.51 -5.68 -4.80
C ARG A 101 -6.47 -6.56 -5.46
N ALA A 102 -6.22 -6.35 -6.76
CA ALA A 102 -5.21 -7.10 -7.50
C ALA A 102 -3.83 -6.93 -6.86
N ARG A 103 -3.42 -5.68 -6.61
CA ARG A 103 -2.10 -5.31 -6.06
C ARG A 103 -1.90 -5.88 -4.65
N THR A 104 -2.94 -5.82 -3.81
CA THR A 104 -2.91 -6.38 -2.45
C THR A 104 -2.85 -7.90 -2.48
N GLY A 105 -3.61 -8.55 -3.37
CA GLY A 105 -3.61 -10.00 -3.56
C GLY A 105 -2.25 -10.53 -4.03
N GLU A 106 -1.67 -9.91 -5.07
CA GLU A 106 -0.34 -10.22 -5.60
C GLU A 106 0.73 -10.08 -4.50
N MET A 107 0.70 -8.99 -3.74
CA MET A 107 1.64 -8.77 -2.63
C MET A 107 1.45 -9.80 -1.52
N ALA A 108 0.22 -10.09 -1.14
CA ALA A 108 -0.07 -11.10 -0.12
C ALA A 108 0.41 -12.49 -0.55
N GLU A 109 0.26 -12.85 -1.81
CA GLU A 109 0.75 -14.11 -2.36
C GLU A 109 2.28 -14.16 -2.37
N LEU A 110 2.94 -13.12 -2.88
CA LEU A 110 4.39 -12.98 -2.88
C LEU A 110 4.98 -13.14 -1.48
N LEU A 111 4.38 -12.48 -0.48
CA LEU A 111 4.87 -12.48 0.89
C LEU A 111 4.61 -13.80 1.61
N ARG A 112 3.48 -14.47 1.34
CA ARG A 112 3.16 -15.81 1.89
C ARG A 112 4.01 -16.93 1.30
N GLY A 113 4.57 -16.74 0.10
CA GLY A 113 5.43 -17.72 -0.55
C GLY A 113 6.75 -18.02 0.17
N ALA A 114 7.07 -17.28 1.23
CA ALA A 114 8.30 -17.46 2.00
C ALA A 114 8.05 -18.12 3.37
N PRO A 115 9.00 -18.95 3.86
CA PRO A 115 8.86 -19.66 5.12
C PRO A 115 8.56 -18.74 6.32
N GLY A 116 7.58 -19.11 7.14
CA GLY A 116 7.23 -18.37 8.36
C GLY A 116 6.38 -17.12 8.13
N ARG A 117 5.84 -16.91 6.93
CA ARG A 117 4.99 -15.76 6.57
C ARG A 117 3.55 -16.15 6.19
N GLU A 118 3.12 -17.34 6.55
CA GLU A 118 1.82 -17.91 6.17
C GLU A 118 0.62 -17.14 6.74
N ARG A 119 0.84 -16.38 7.83
CA ARG A 119 -0.18 -15.62 8.57
C ARG A 119 0.02 -14.10 8.50
N VAL A 120 0.86 -13.62 7.60
CA VAL A 120 1.20 -12.20 7.55
C VAL A 120 0.08 -11.43 6.85
N GLY A 121 -0.51 -10.49 7.58
CA GLY A 121 -1.56 -9.62 7.07
C GLY A 121 -1.02 -8.56 6.12
N VAL A 122 -1.68 -8.40 4.98
CA VAL A 122 -1.46 -7.31 4.02
C VAL A 122 -2.78 -6.58 3.85
N THR A 123 -2.76 -5.27 4.02
CA THR A 123 -3.91 -4.39 3.85
C THR A 123 -3.71 -3.55 2.60
N GLY A 124 -4.77 -3.34 1.82
CA GLY A 124 -4.79 -2.41 0.70
C GLY A 124 -5.27 -1.03 1.12
N MET A 125 -4.69 0.02 0.57
CA MET A 125 -5.16 1.38 0.72
C MET A 125 -5.18 2.10 -0.63
N VAL A 126 -6.31 2.72 -0.96
CA VAL A 126 -6.34 3.73 -2.02
C VAL A 126 -6.16 5.10 -1.39
N LEU A 127 -5.08 5.79 -1.76
CA LEU A 127 -4.83 7.17 -1.35
C LEU A 127 -5.27 8.11 -2.47
N VAL A 128 -6.38 8.81 -2.26
CA VAL A 128 -6.92 9.75 -3.24
C VAL A 128 -6.35 11.14 -3.00
N MET A 129 -5.66 11.70 -3.98
CA MET A 129 -4.96 12.98 -3.89
C MET A 129 -5.79 14.09 -4.54
N PRO A 130 -6.44 14.97 -3.76
CA PRO A 130 -7.18 16.12 -4.29
C PRO A 130 -6.24 17.12 -4.97
N GLN A 131 -6.71 17.76 -6.05
CA GLN A 131 -5.99 18.90 -6.62
C GLN A 131 -6.01 20.09 -5.63
N LEU A 132 -4.98 20.93 -5.70
CA LEU A 132 -4.95 22.20 -4.96
C LEU A 132 -6.27 22.95 -5.14
N SER A 133 -6.81 23.51 -4.05
CA SER A 133 -8.11 24.21 -3.97
C SER A 133 -9.38 23.35 -4.14
N SER A 134 -9.27 22.03 -4.29
CA SER A 134 -10.43 21.13 -4.29
C SER A 134 -11.00 20.97 -2.89
N ARG A 135 -12.33 20.90 -2.77
CA ARG A 135 -13.04 20.62 -1.51
C ARG A 135 -13.77 19.30 -1.65
N VAL A 136 -13.04 18.22 -1.45
CA VAL A 136 -13.57 16.85 -1.54
C VAL A 136 -13.78 16.32 -0.13
N ALA A 137 -14.98 15.89 0.19
CA ALA A 137 -15.26 15.05 1.35
C ALA A 137 -15.22 13.57 0.93
N LEU A 138 -14.89 12.66 1.85
CA LEU A 138 -14.87 11.23 1.58
C LEU A 138 -16.05 10.57 2.30
N ASP A 139 -16.93 9.92 1.55
CA ASP A 139 -18.00 9.07 2.06
C ASP A 139 -17.71 7.61 1.70
N LYS A 140 -17.48 6.79 2.73
CA LYS A 140 -17.11 5.38 2.56
C LYS A 140 -18.37 4.53 2.71
N GLY A 141 -18.83 3.96 1.61
CA GLY A 141 -19.81 2.87 1.64
C GLY A 141 -19.16 1.56 2.06
N ASP A 142 -19.81 0.44 1.73
CA ASP A 142 -19.29 -0.89 2.04
C ASP A 142 -17.97 -1.14 1.29
N LEU A 143 -16.88 -1.24 2.05
CA LEU A 143 -15.56 -1.59 1.56
C LEU A 143 -15.24 -3.06 1.89
N PRO A 144 -14.44 -3.75 1.06
CA PRO A 144 -13.99 -5.10 1.37
C PRO A 144 -13.09 -5.14 2.60
N ASP A 145 -13.10 -6.26 3.29
CA ASP A 145 -12.18 -6.49 4.41
C ASP A 145 -10.72 -6.32 3.97
N GLY A 146 -9.96 -5.63 4.81
CA GLY A 146 -8.55 -5.38 4.55
C GLY A 146 -8.27 -4.36 3.44
N ILE A 147 -9.27 -3.61 2.97
CA ILE A 147 -9.08 -2.48 2.06
C ILE A 147 -9.67 -1.22 2.67
N ASP A 148 -8.91 -0.12 2.67
CA ASP A 148 -9.40 1.19 3.08
C ASP A 148 -9.14 2.25 1.99
N VAL A 149 -9.84 3.38 2.08
CA VAL A 149 -9.65 4.55 1.22
C VAL A 149 -9.32 5.75 2.10
N VAL A 150 -8.33 6.54 1.71
CA VAL A 150 -7.90 7.72 2.47
C VAL A 150 -7.83 8.90 1.52
N LEU A 151 -8.36 10.04 1.96
CA LEU A 151 -8.15 11.31 1.27
C LEU A 151 -6.80 11.88 1.69
N GLY A 152 -5.91 12.10 0.74
CA GLY A 152 -4.60 12.70 0.91
C GLY A 152 -4.67 14.22 0.95
N ASP A 153 -5.31 14.79 1.96
CA ASP A 153 -5.36 16.25 2.15
C ASP A 153 -4.09 16.84 2.81
N GLY A 154 -3.15 15.97 3.20
CA GLY A 154 -1.87 16.36 3.79
C GLY A 154 -1.19 15.22 4.56
N PRO A 155 0.00 15.49 5.13
CA PRO A 155 0.75 14.50 5.91
C PRO A 155 0.01 14.03 7.17
N ALA A 156 -0.89 14.86 7.71
CA ALA A 156 -1.66 14.56 8.90
C ALA A 156 -2.72 13.47 8.66
N ALA A 157 -3.45 13.50 7.54
CA ALA A 157 -4.46 12.47 7.24
C ALA A 157 -3.84 11.08 7.09
N LEU A 158 -2.76 10.98 6.32
CA LEU A 158 -2.04 9.72 6.16
C LEU A 158 -1.50 9.21 7.51
N ARG A 159 -0.91 10.09 8.32
CA ARG A 159 -0.44 9.72 9.66
C ARG A 159 -1.58 9.26 10.56
N ASN A 160 -2.70 9.97 10.57
CA ASN A 160 -3.87 9.62 11.38
C ASN A 160 -4.44 8.26 10.99
N TYR A 161 -4.44 7.93 9.69
CA TYR A 161 -4.79 6.60 9.21
C TYR A 161 -3.88 5.53 9.81
N PHE A 162 -2.56 5.68 9.68
CA PHE A 162 -1.62 4.70 10.23
C PHE A 162 -1.69 4.61 11.76
N SER A 163 -1.78 5.75 12.46
CA SER A 163 -1.97 5.76 13.92
C SER A 163 -3.22 5.00 14.35
N ARG A 164 -4.33 5.12 13.60
CA ARG A 164 -5.58 4.40 13.89
C ARG A 164 -5.42 2.89 13.73
N ILE A 165 -4.89 2.43 12.60
CA ILE A 165 -4.77 0.98 12.34
C ILE A 165 -3.67 0.33 13.18
N THR A 166 -2.78 1.12 13.78
CA THR A 166 -1.67 0.64 14.61
C THR A 166 -1.88 0.86 16.12
N ALA A 167 -2.91 1.57 16.58
CA ALA A 167 -3.05 1.91 18.00
C ALA A 167 -3.05 0.66 18.89
N ASP A 168 -3.95 -0.29 18.62
CA ASP A 168 -4.20 -1.46 19.47
C ASP A 168 -3.81 -2.80 18.82
N ALA A 169 -3.22 -2.76 17.63
CA ALA A 169 -2.78 -3.98 16.95
C ALA A 169 -1.52 -4.56 17.60
N PRO A 170 -1.39 -5.90 17.69
CA PRO A 170 -0.15 -6.54 18.11
C PRO A 170 0.90 -6.45 17.00
N ASP A 171 2.17 -6.62 17.38
CA ASP A 171 3.25 -6.72 16.39
C ASP A 171 3.10 -8.04 15.61
N THR A 172 3.04 -7.92 14.28
CA THR A 172 2.88 -9.04 13.34
C THR A 172 4.07 -9.18 12.39
N TRP A 173 4.99 -8.21 12.42
CA TRP A 173 6.19 -8.13 11.58
C TRP A 173 7.44 -7.95 12.44
N ASP A 174 8.43 -8.83 12.28
CA ASP A 174 9.80 -8.61 12.78
C ASP A 174 10.76 -8.08 11.70
N ALA A 175 11.93 -7.60 12.15
CA ALA A 175 12.98 -7.06 11.30
C ALA A 175 13.47 -8.09 10.27
N THR A 176 13.49 -9.38 10.61
CA THR A 176 13.89 -10.44 9.69
C THR A 176 12.87 -10.62 8.57
N GLN A 177 11.58 -10.69 8.91
CA GLN A 177 10.48 -10.82 7.95
C GLN A 177 10.41 -9.63 7.00
N VAL A 178 10.57 -8.40 7.50
CA VAL A 178 10.58 -7.20 6.67
C VAL A 178 11.82 -7.17 5.76
N GLY A 179 13.01 -7.50 6.27
CA GLY A 179 14.22 -7.58 5.45
C GLY A 179 14.08 -8.58 4.29
N GLN A 180 13.48 -9.74 4.54
CA GLN A 180 13.21 -10.71 3.49
C GLN A 180 12.06 -10.29 2.55
N ALA A 181 11.05 -9.58 3.04
CA ALA A 181 9.99 -9.01 2.22
C ALA A 181 10.56 -7.98 1.23
N LEU A 182 11.41 -7.08 1.72
CA LEU A 182 12.18 -6.14 0.90
C LEU A 182 13.02 -6.87 -0.14
N ALA A 183 13.70 -7.96 0.23
CA ALA A 183 14.44 -8.76 -0.74
C ALA A 183 13.54 -9.36 -1.84
N ALA A 184 12.36 -9.88 -1.48
CA ALA A 184 11.43 -10.48 -2.43
C ALA A 184 10.89 -9.46 -3.46
N ILE A 185 10.75 -8.19 -3.08
CA ILE A 185 10.32 -7.12 -4.00
C ILE A 185 11.49 -6.42 -4.71
N GLY A 186 12.73 -6.88 -4.53
CA GLY A 186 13.92 -6.31 -5.19
C GLY A 186 14.56 -5.11 -4.46
N PHE A 187 14.28 -4.95 -3.16
CA PHE A 187 14.73 -3.85 -2.30
C PHE A 187 15.60 -4.35 -1.13
N ALA A 188 16.33 -5.45 -1.30
CA ALA A 188 17.16 -6.03 -0.24
C ALA A 188 18.15 -5.02 0.41
N ALA A 189 18.67 -4.08 -0.37
CA ALA A 189 19.60 -3.05 0.11
C ALA A 189 18.91 -1.83 0.75
N ALA A 190 17.57 -1.81 0.81
CA ALA A 190 16.82 -0.66 1.30
C ALA A 190 17.01 -0.44 2.80
N ALA A 191 17.19 -1.51 3.59
CA ALA A 191 17.44 -1.43 5.01
C ALA A 191 18.21 -2.65 5.51
N THR A 192 19.15 -2.42 6.41
CA THR A 192 19.79 -3.50 7.17
C THR A 192 18.88 -3.97 8.31
N HIS A 193 19.15 -5.14 8.87
CA HIS A 193 18.43 -5.61 10.07
C HIS A 193 18.54 -4.60 11.22
N SER A 194 19.71 -3.96 11.39
CA SER A 194 19.91 -2.93 12.41
C SER A 194 19.02 -1.72 12.19
N ASP A 195 18.89 -1.26 10.94
CA ASP A 195 18.02 -0.14 10.58
C ASP A 195 16.56 -0.46 10.90
N LEU A 196 16.10 -1.67 10.58
CA LEU A 196 14.74 -2.12 10.88
C LEU A 196 14.49 -2.18 12.39
N THR A 197 15.43 -2.72 13.18
CA THR A 197 15.29 -2.70 14.64
C THR A 197 15.29 -1.27 15.22
N ALA A 198 16.06 -0.35 14.63
CA ALA A 198 16.06 1.06 15.04
C ALA A 198 14.74 1.77 14.68
N GLU A 199 14.07 1.33 13.60
CA GLU A 199 12.72 1.77 13.23
C GLU A 199 11.61 1.06 14.01
N GLY A 200 11.95 0.31 15.08
CA GLY A 200 10.97 -0.23 16.02
C GLY A 200 10.43 -1.62 15.69
N PHE A 201 10.97 -2.31 14.67
CA PHE A 201 10.62 -3.71 14.43
C PHE A 201 11.27 -4.61 15.49
N PRO A 202 10.54 -5.57 16.08
CA PRO A 202 11.14 -6.55 16.98
C PRO A 202 12.20 -7.37 16.24
N ALA A 203 13.27 -7.78 16.92
CA ALA A 203 14.33 -8.61 16.31
C ALA A 203 13.81 -10.02 15.96
N ARG A 204 12.89 -10.54 16.78
CA ARG A 204 12.17 -11.80 16.59
C ARG A 204 10.80 -11.65 17.23
N LEU A 205 9.75 -12.10 16.55
CA LEU A 205 8.45 -12.26 17.18
C LEU A 205 8.48 -13.47 18.12
N ASP A 206 8.04 -13.29 19.36
CA ASP A 206 7.77 -14.41 20.27
C ASP A 206 6.56 -15.20 19.77
N ARG A 207 6.81 -16.10 18.83
CA ARG A 207 5.83 -17.12 18.47
C ARG A 207 5.92 -18.24 19.49
N THR A 208 4.93 -18.32 20.37
CA THR A 208 4.69 -19.55 21.12
C THR A 208 4.62 -20.70 20.11
N PRO A 209 5.52 -21.71 20.20
CA PRO A 209 5.46 -22.87 19.33
C PRO A 209 4.07 -23.49 19.43
N PRO A 210 3.47 -23.98 18.32
CA PRO A 210 2.26 -24.77 18.42
C PRO A 210 2.51 -25.91 19.41
N PRO A 211 1.55 -26.23 20.31
CA PRO A 211 1.72 -27.34 21.23
C PRO A 211 2.08 -28.60 20.43
N PRO A 212 3.02 -29.43 20.93
CA PRO A 212 3.36 -30.66 20.24
C PRO A 212 2.07 -31.44 19.99
N ASN A 213 1.83 -31.82 18.73
CA ASN A 213 0.70 -32.68 18.40
C ASN A 213 0.71 -33.87 19.37
N PRO A 214 -0.42 -34.18 20.03
CA PRO A 214 -0.47 -35.34 20.90
C PRO A 214 -0.06 -36.55 20.08
N VAL A 215 1.09 -37.12 20.42
CA VAL A 215 1.57 -38.38 19.83
C VAL A 215 0.43 -39.37 20.06
N PRO A 216 -0.14 -40.00 19.02
CA PRO A 216 -1.19 -40.98 19.22
C PRO A 216 -0.64 -42.04 20.16
N SER A 217 -1.22 -42.13 21.36
CA SER A 217 -0.90 -43.17 22.34
C SER A 217 -1.04 -44.50 21.61
N ARG A 218 0.10 -45.15 21.38
CA ARG A 218 0.15 -46.49 20.81
C ARG A 218 -0.64 -47.37 21.77
N GLY A 219 -1.87 -47.70 21.37
CA GLY A 219 -2.74 -48.55 22.18
C GLY A 219 -2.04 -49.87 22.52
N PRO A 220 -2.44 -50.52 23.63
CA PRO A 220 -1.83 -51.77 24.04
C PRO A 220 -1.91 -52.79 22.91
N THR A 221 -0.75 -53.36 22.59
CA THR A 221 -0.57 -54.40 21.58
C THR A 221 -1.44 -55.59 21.99
N PRO A 222 -2.38 -56.08 21.14
CA PRO A 222 -3.17 -57.24 21.49
C PRO A 222 -2.24 -58.46 21.65
N PRO A 223 -2.47 -59.32 22.66
CA PRO A 223 -1.65 -60.52 22.85
C PRO A 223 -1.82 -61.47 21.67
N ALA A 224 -0.70 -62.06 21.25
CA ALA A 224 -0.61 -63.03 20.17
C ALA A 224 -1.59 -64.19 20.39
N GLY A 225 -2.59 -64.29 19.52
CA GLY A 225 -3.52 -65.41 19.47
C GLY A 225 -2.82 -66.72 19.08
N ALA A 226 -3.20 -67.77 19.81
CA ALA A 226 -2.76 -69.16 19.65
C ALA A 226 -3.06 -69.75 18.25
N PRO A 227 -2.35 -70.84 17.85
CA PRO A 227 -2.46 -71.41 16.50
C PRO A 227 -3.76 -72.21 16.31
N ILE A 228 -4.41 -72.01 15.16
CA ILE A 228 -5.56 -72.78 14.69
C ILE A 228 -5.04 -73.97 13.85
N PRO A 229 -5.36 -75.24 14.18
CA PRO A 229 -5.15 -76.36 13.28
C PRO A 229 -6.44 -76.77 12.57
N GLY A 230 -6.36 -77.08 11.28
CA GLY A 230 -7.36 -77.92 10.62
C GLY A 230 -7.73 -77.53 9.19
N ARG A 231 -7.08 -78.18 8.22
CA ARG A 231 -7.43 -78.22 6.80
C ARG A 231 -8.77 -78.91 6.55
N GLY A 232 -9.50 -78.42 5.54
CA GLY A 232 -10.49 -79.17 4.77
C GLY A 232 -10.82 -78.45 3.45
N PRO A 233 -10.73 -79.09 2.27
CA PRO A 233 -10.96 -78.44 0.98
C PRO A 233 -12.36 -78.72 0.41
N ALA A 234 -12.67 -77.97 -0.66
CA ALA A 234 -13.70 -78.19 -1.69
C ALA A 234 -14.92 -77.26 -1.64
N GLY A 235 -15.12 -76.53 -2.75
CA GLY A 235 -16.39 -75.87 -3.08
C GLY A 235 -16.25 -74.48 -3.69
N VAL A 236 -15.90 -74.39 -4.98
CA VAL A 236 -16.27 -73.28 -5.88
C VAL A 236 -17.74 -73.50 -6.33
N PRO A 237 -18.48 -72.57 -6.97
CA PRO A 237 -18.19 -71.16 -7.29
C PRO A 237 -19.38 -70.18 -7.01
N VAL A 238 -19.16 -68.88 -7.22
CA VAL A 238 -19.92 -67.99 -8.16
C VAL A 238 -19.73 -66.50 -7.79
N ALA A 239 -19.29 -65.77 -8.81
CA ALA A 239 -19.35 -64.35 -9.13
C ALA A 239 -19.95 -63.33 -8.14
N ALA A 240 -19.18 -62.27 -7.87
CA ALA A 240 -19.70 -60.90 -7.88
C ALA A 240 -18.56 -59.92 -8.23
N ALA A 241 -18.86 -59.04 -9.18
CA ALA A 241 -17.96 -58.09 -9.81
C ALA A 241 -17.52 -56.96 -8.86
N ALA A 242 -16.26 -56.52 -9.02
CA ALA A 242 -15.79 -55.23 -8.54
C ALA A 242 -15.05 -54.50 -9.68
N PRO A 243 -15.26 -53.18 -9.85
CA PRO A 243 -14.76 -52.43 -10.98
C PRO A 243 -13.26 -52.10 -10.89
N MET A 244 -12.64 -52.11 -12.07
CA MET A 244 -11.24 -51.81 -12.32
C MET A 244 -10.90 -50.35 -11.96
N SER A 245 -9.86 -50.15 -11.15
CA SER A 245 -9.12 -48.89 -11.10
C SER A 245 -7.84 -49.06 -11.92
N PRO A 246 -7.63 -48.33 -13.03
CA PRO A 246 -6.35 -48.30 -13.71
C PRO A 246 -5.40 -47.35 -12.97
N GLY A 247 -4.37 -47.93 -12.35
CA GLY A 247 -3.19 -47.21 -11.89
C GLY A 247 -2.43 -46.64 -13.07
N GLY A 248 -2.46 -45.32 -13.22
CA GLY A 248 -1.56 -44.57 -14.09
C GLY A 248 -0.25 -44.33 -13.36
N ALA A 249 0.83 -44.94 -13.85
CA ALA A 249 2.20 -44.60 -13.48
C ALA A 249 2.51 -43.14 -13.86
N PRO A 250 3.31 -42.40 -13.06
CA PRO A 250 3.76 -41.07 -13.45
C PRO A 250 4.76 -41.18 -14.61
N VAL A 251 4.39 -40.61 -15.75
CA VAL A 251 5.28 -40.46 -16.90
C VAL A 251 6.24 -39.30 -16.58
N SER A 252 7.50 -39.62 -16.31
CA SER A 252 8.59 -38.65 -16.22
C SER A 252 8.78 -37.95 -17.56
N MET A 253 8.27 -36.73 -17.71
CA MET A 253 8.66 -35.85 -18.81
C MET A 253 10.03 -35.26 -18.50
N ALA A 254 11.07 -35.93 -19.00
CA ALA A 254 12.41 -35.37 -19.10
C ALA A 254 12.35 -34.11 -19.98
N ARG A 255 12.68 -32.96 -19.40
CA ARG A 255 12.87 -31.69 -20.11
C ARG A 255 14.00 -31.83 -21.14
N PRO A 256 13.81 -31.40 -22.40
CA PRO A 256 14.91 -31.25 -23.33
C PRO A 256 15.91 -30.21 -22.83
N ASN A 257 17.18 -30.60 -22.86
CA ASN A 257 18.33 -29.76 -22.52
C ASN A 257 18.42 -28.58 -23.52
N PRO A 258 18.43 -27.31 -23.10
CA PRO A 258 18.60 -26.19 -24.02
C PRO A 258 20.02 -26.19 -24.58
N ALA A 259 20.12 -25.97 -25.90
CA ALA A 259 21.38 -25.92 -26.63
C ALA A 259 22.31 -24.79 -26.13
N PRO A 260 23.64 -24.93 -26.27
CA PRO A 260 24.60 -23.91 -25.86
C PRO A 260 24.40 -22.61 -26.64
N GLN A 261 24.23 -21.48 -25.94
CA GLN A 261 24.25 -20.15 -26.55
C GLN A 261 25.66 -19.84 -27.09
N PRO A 262 25.79 -19.27 -28.30
CA PRO A 262 27.07 -18.82 -28.82
C PRO A 262 27.58 -17.59 -28.03
N ALA A 263 28.90 -17.58 -27.80
CA ALA A 263 29.59 -16.56 -27.03
C ALA A 263 29.41 -15.14 -27.63
N PRO A 264 29.29 -14.08 -26.80
CA PRO A 264 29.27 -12.71 -27.29
C PRO A 264 30.62 -12.34 -27.91
N GLY A 265 30.59 -11.80 -29.13
CA GLY A 265 31.76 -11.24 -29.80
C GLY A 265 32.34 -10.00 -29.08
N PRO A 266 33.60 -9.65 -29.36
CA PRO A 266 34.29 -8.56 -28.69
C PRO A 266 33.68 -7.20 -29.03
N VAL A 267 33.37 -6.43 -27.99
CA VAL A 267 32.96 -5.01 -28.07
C VAL A 267 34.17 -4.14 -28.45
N PRO A 268 34.07 -3.27 -29.46
CA PRO A 268 35.15 -2.35 -29.83
C PRO A 268 35.34 -1.26 -28.76
N GLN A 269 36.59 -1.07 -28.33
CA GLN A 269 37.00 0.00 -27.43
C GLN A 269 36.92 1.36 -28.14
N PRO A 270 36.41 2.42 -27.50
CA PRO A 270 36.48 3.77 -28.05
C PRO A 270 37.90 4.32 -27.94
N VAL A 271 38.41 4.79 -29.07
CA VAL A 271 39.72 5.44 -29.24
C VAL A 271 39.70 6.80 -28.55
N ALA A 272 40.65 7.03 -27.64
CA ALA A 272 40.86 8.31 -26.98
C ALA A 272 41.31 9.37 -28.00
N ALA A 273 40.44 10.35 -28.28
CA ALA A 273 40.82 11.55 -29.01
C ALA A 273 41.47 12.55 -28.04
N ALA A 274 42.79 12.69 -28.16
CA ALA A 274 43.54 13.79 -27.56
C ALA A 274 43.32 15.06 -28.40
N GLY A 275 42.86 16.15 -27.76
CA GLY A 275 42.78 17.49 -28.32
C GLY A 275 43.10 18.53 -27.25
N PRO A 276 43.85 19.61 -27.57
CA PRO A 276 44.44 20.52 -26.59
C PRO A 276 43.45 21.60 -26.14
N VAL A 277 43.48 21.94 -24.84
CA VAL A 277 42.70 23.04 -24.25
C VAL A 277 43.63 24.23 -23.97
N PRO A 278 43.29 25.48 -24.36
CA PRO A 278 44.09 26.66 -24.05
C PRO A 278 43.93 27.09 -22.58
N ALA A 279 45.04 27.53 -22.00
CA ALA A 279 45.13 28.06 -20.65
C ALA A 279 44.41 29.41 -20.49
N GLY A 280 43.60 29.53 -19.43
CA GLY A 280 43.08 30.80 -18.89
C GLY A 280 43.41 30.91 -17.39
N PRO A 281 43.64 32.12 -16.86
CA PRO A 281 44.31 32.31 -15.58
C PRO A 281 43.41 32.02 -14.37
N ALA A 282 43.94 31.24 -13.41
CA ALA A 282 43.34 30.99 -12.12
C ALA A 282 43.67 32.12 -11.11
N PRO A 283 42.71 32.61 -10.30
CA PRO A 283 43.03 33.45 -9.15
C PRO A 283 43.59 32.59 -8.01
N ALA A 284 44.72 33.05 -7.48
CA ALA A 284 45.38 32.50 -6.31
C ALA A 284 44.54 32.75 -5.05
N TYR A 285 44.11 31.67 -4.38
CA TYR A 285 43.70 31.72 -2.98
C TYR A 285 44.79 31.10 -2.11
N GLY A 286 45.31 31.94 -1.22
CA GLY A 286 46.45 31.66 -0.37
C GLY A 286 46.22 30.49 0.58
N GLN A 287 47.28 29.70 0.73
CA GLN A 287 47.48 28.81 1.85
C GLN A 287 47.56 29.64 3.13
N ASN A 288 46.71 29.33 4.11
CA ASN A 288 46.94 29.68 5.50
C ASN A 288 46.87 28.39 6.31
N GLN A 289 48.03 27.77 6.50
CA GLN A 289 48.22 26.74 7.52
C GLN A 289 48.30 27.45 8.88
N GLN A 290 47.39 27.10 9.79
CA GLN A 290 47.48 27.46 11.20
C GLN A 290 47.49 26.16 12.01
N PRO A 291 48.56 25.85 12.75
CA PRO A 291 48.57 24.78 13.73
C PRO A 291 48.02 25.34 15.05
N TYR A 292 46.84 24.87 15.48
CA TYR A 292 46.32 25.18 16.81
C TYR A 292 46.02 23.87 17.56
N SER A 293 46.95 23.49 18.42
CA SER A 293 46.77 22.51 19.47
C SER A 293 46.02 23.16 20.64
N VAL A 294 44.82 22.66 20.96
CA VAL A 294 44.09 23.05 22.17
C VAL A 294 44.24 21.94 23.22
N PRO A 295 44.64 22.26 24.46
CA PRO A 295 44.69 21.32 25.58
C PRO A 295 43.29 20.84 26.01
N PHE A 296 43.20 19.57 26.37
CA PHE A 296 42.03 18.96 27.00
C PHE A 296 41.76 19.60 28.36
N ASP A 297 40.62 20.29 28.48
CA ASP A 297 40.02 20.63 29.77
C ASP A 297 38.92 19.59 30.11
N PRO A 298 38.89 19.04 31.34
CA PRO A 298 37.94 18.01 31.73
C PRO A 298 36.51 18.56 31.84
N ARG A 299 35.60 17.87 31.16
CA ARG A 299 34.15 18.11 31.17
C ARG A 299 33.59 18.08 32.60
N PRO A 300 32.91 19.13 33.08
CA PRO A 300 32.24 19.10 34.38
C PRO A 300 31.04 18.14 34.37
N PRO A 301 30.71 17.52 35.53
CA PRO A 301 29.61 16.55 35.64
C PRO A 301 28.25 17.22 35.38
N ALA A 302 27.40 16.49 34.64
CA ALA A 302 26.07 16.93 34.25
C ALA A 302 25.18 17.25 35.47
N ALA A 303 24.56 18.43 35.45
CA ALA A 303 23.56 18.83 36.44
C ALA A 303 22.28 17.96 36.29
N PRO A 304 21.61 17.60 37.40
CA PRO A 304 20.40 16.79 37.36
C PRO A 304 19.21 17.54 36.72
N PRO A 305 18.30 16.82 36.04
CA PRO A 305 17.18 17.42 35.32
C PRO A 305 16.20 18.10 36.29
N ARG A 306 15.97 19.41 36.08
CA ARG A 306 14.91 20.17 36.76
C ARG A 306 13.55 19.63 36.34
N ARG A 307 12.86 18.97 37.28
CA ARG A 307 11.49 18.46 37.18
C ARG A 307 10.53 19.64 37.02
N ASN A 308 10.10 19.90 35.78
CA ASN A 308 9.24 21.03 35.43
C ASN A 308 7.79 20.77 35.91
N ARG A 309 7.38 21.40 37.02
CA ARG A 309 6.14 21.13 37.78
C ARG A 309 4.88 21.82 37.22
N ASN A 310 4.92 22.38 36.01
CA ASN A 310 3.85 23.24 35.49
C ASN A 310 2.94 22.59 34.42
N ARG A 311 2.92 21.27 34.26
CA ARG A 311 2.10 20.58 33.23
C ARG A 311 0.66 20.26 33.61
N SER A 312 0.19 20.58 34.82
CA SER A 312 -1.18 20.21 35.26
C SER A 312 -2.28 21.25 34.99
N LEU A 313 -1.98 22.45 34.49
CA LEU A 313 -3.01 23.49 34.30
C LEU A 313 -3.64 23.50 32.90
N VAL A 314 -2.95 23.00 31.87
CA VAL A 314 -3.46 22.97 30.49
C VAL A 314 -4.76 22.17 30.31
N PRO A 315 -4.93 20.96 30.89
CA PRO A 315 -6.17 20.20 30.70
C PRO A 315 -7.40 20.84 31.37
N LEU A 316 -7.21 21.57 32.48
CA LEU A 316 -8.31 22.26 33.18
C LEU A 316 -8.83 23.47 32.40
N VAL A 317 -7.93 24.22 31.74
CA VAL A 317 -8.34 25.37 30.90
C VAL A 317 -9.11 24.90 29.67
N LEU A 318 -8.66 23.82 29.02
CA LEU A 318 -9.35 23.24 27.86
C LEU A 318 -10.76 22.73 28.22
N LEU A 319 -10.91 22.10 29.39
CA LEU A 319 -12.21 21.65 29.87
C LEU A 319 -13.14 22.82 30.19
N GLY A 320 -12.62 23.90 30.80
CA GLY A 320 -13.39 25.12 31.05
C GLY A 320 -13.94 25.76 29.75
N VAL A 321 -13.10 25.85 28.71
CA VAL A 321 -13.52 26.39 27.41
C VAL A 321 -14.59 25.52 26.75
N LEU A 322 -14.46 24.19 26.82
CA LEU A 322 -15.45 23.26 26.27
C LEU A 322 -16.84 23.44 26.91
N VAL A 323 -16.88 23.59 28.24
CA VAL A 323 -18.14 23.80 28.98
C VAL A 323 -18.83 25.10 28.57
N VAL A 324 -18.07 26.18 28.37
CA VAL A 324 -18.62 27.47 27.92
C VAL A 324 -19.21 27.37 26.51
N VAL A 325 -18.53 26.68 25.59
CA VAL A 325 -19.02 26.48 24.21
C VAL A 325 -20.33 25.66 24.20
N LEU A 326 -20.41 24.60 25.02
CA LEU A 326 -21.64 23.79 25.12
C LEU A 326 -22.81 24.56 25.74
N ALA A 327 -22.55 25.41 26.74
CA ALA A 327 -23.57 26.25 27.34
C ALA A 327 -24.13 27.29 26.34
N LEU A 328 -23.25 27.91 25.54
CA LEU A 328 -23.65 28.82 24.47
C LEU A 328 -24.50 28.12 23.40
N ALA A 329 -24.08 26.92 22.97
CA ALA A 329 -24.84 26.14 21.99
C ALA A 329 -26.25 25.80 22.50
N ALA A 330 -26.37 25.38 23.76
CA ALA A 330 -27.66 25.06 24.37
C ALA A 330 -28.60 26.27 24.45
N MET A 331 -28.08 27.46 24.78
CA MET A 331 -28.86 28.69 24.81
C MET A 331 -29.32 29.15 23.41
N CYS A 332 -28.52 28.92 22.38
CA CYS A 332 -28.91 29.22 21.01
C CYS A 332 -30.01 28.29 20.46
N THR A 333 -30.12 27.06 20.97
CA THR A 333 -31.10 26.07 20.48
C THR A 333 -32.47 26.12 21.16
N ALA A 334 -32.60 26.78 22.33
CA ALA A 334 -33.84 26.76 23.12
C ALA A 334 -34.79 27.95 22.87
N GLY A 335 -34.46 28.87 21.96
CA GLY A 335 -35.12 30.17 21.82
C GLY A 335 -36.09 30.36 20.65
N GLY A 336 -36.68 29.31 20.08
CA GLY A 336 -37.50 29.44 18.86
C GLY A 336 -38.78 28.59 18.87
N GLY A 337 -39.82 29.03 19.57
CA GLY A 337 -41.10 28.32 19.52
C GLY A 337 -42.28 29.05 20.17
N SER A 338 -42.87 30.01 19.46
CA SER A 338 -44.32 30.31 19.51
C SER A 338 -44.67 31.43 18.54
N GLY A 339 -45.49 31.15 17.53
CA GLY A 339 -46.00 32.15 16.59
C GLY A 339 -46.99 31.56 15.59
N SER A 340 -48.26 31.61 15.97
CA SER A 340 -49.51 31.28 15.26
C SER A 340 -49.61 31.75 13.80
N GLY A 341 -50.31 30.95 12.95
CA GLY A 341 -50.81 31.34 11.61
C GLY A 341 -51.93 32.40 11.65
N PRO A 342 -52.75 32.65 10.59
CA PRO A 342 -52.98 31.85 9.37
C PRO A 342 -53.08 32.66 8.04
N SER A 343 -53.44 31.95 6.96
CA SER A 343 -54.09 32.43 5.71
C SER A 343 -53.23 33.09 4.62
N HIS A 344 -53.16 32.48 3.43
CA HIS A 344 -53.44 33.16 2.16
C HIS A 344 -53.76 32.17 1.02
N ALA A 345 -54.67 32.65 0.18
CA ALA A 345 -55.34 32.01 -0.95
C ALA A 345 -54.41 31.83 -2.20
N PRO A 346 -54.91 31.28 -3.32
CA PRO A 346 -54.08 30.74 -4.40
C PRO A 346 -53.79 31.75 -5.53
N ALA A 347 -52.91 31.29 -6.43
CA ALA A 347 -52.63 31.79 -7.78
C ALA A 347 -51.59 32.92 -7.94
N SER A 348 -50.49 32.59 -8.62
CA SER A 348 -50.16 33.17 -9.93
C SER A 348 -48.99 32.43 -10.56
N GLY A 349 -49.14 32.12 -11.85
CA GLY A 349 -48.19 31.37 -12.65
C GLY A 349 -46.83 32.05 -12.71
N ARG A 350 -45.78 31.23 -12.73
CA ARG A 350 -44.43 31.67 -13.06
C ARG A 350 -43.93 30.93 -14.28
N THR A 351 -43.81 31.74 -15.32
CA THR A 351 -43.26 31.51 -16.64
C THR A 351 -41.93 30.74 -16.57
N THR A 352 -41.88 29.62 -17.29
CA THR A 352 -40.67 28.90 -17.66
C THR A 352 -39.84 29.77 -18.61
N THR A 353 -38.73 30.31 -18.11
CA THR A 353 -37.70 30.89 -18.98
C THR A 353 -36.78 29.76 -19.43
N THR A 354 -37.12 29.16 -20.57
CA THR A 354 -36.24 28.23 -21.30
C THR A 354 -35.09 29.04 -21.90
N THR A 355 -33.92 28.98 -21.28
CA THR A 355 -32.70 29.56 -21.85
C THR A 355 -32.17 28.59 -22.92
N THR A 356 -32.53 28.84 -24.17
CA THR A 356 -31.98 28.15 -25.34
C THR A 356 -30.55 28.65 -25.56
N SER A 357 -29.56 27.90 -25.06
CA SER A 357 -28.17 28.10 -25.42
C SER A 357 -27.95 27.65 -26.87
N HIS A 358 -27.64 28.60 -27.74
CA HIS A 358 -27.18 28.33 -29.10
C HIS A 358 -25.88 27.51 -29.04
N TYR A 359 -25.97 26.27 -29.53
CA TYR A 359 -24.82 25.40 -29.78
C TYR A 359 -24.10 25.90 -31.04
N THR A 360 -22.90 26.44 -30.86
CA THR A 360 -21.97 26.70 -31.96
C THR A 360 -21.25 25.38 -32.26
N PRO A 361 -21.47 24.74 -33.42
CA PRO A 361 -20.71 23.54 -33.79
C PRO A 361 -19.23 23.91 -33.95
N ALA A 362 -18.38 23.21 -33.21
CA ALA A 362 -16.93 23.31 -33.34
C ALA A 362 -16.49 22.83 -34.74
N PRO A 363 -15.45 23.44 -35.35
CA PRO A 363 -14.96 23.04 -36.65
C PRO A 363 -14.48 21.58 -36.64
N GLU A 364 -14.99 20.84 -37.61
CA GLU A 364 -14.74 19.44 -37.90
C GLU A 364 -13.24 19.17 -38.03
N ARG A 365 -12.70 18.43 -37.05
CA ARG A 365 -11.28 18.05 -37.02
C ARG A 365 -11.08 16.90 -38.01
N THR A 366 -10.51 17.21 -39.16
CA THR A 366 -10.13 16.23 -40.18
C THR A 366 -9.06 15.29 -39.61
N VAL A 367 -9.47 14.08 -39.22
CA VAL A 367 -8.57 13.00 -38.84
C VAL A 367 -8.10 12.29 -40.12
N PRO A 368 -6.79 12.18 -40.40
CA PRO A 368 -6.32 11.45 -41.57
C PRO A 368 -6.60 9.95 -41.40
N PRO A 369 -7.17 9.26 -42.41
CA PRO A 369 -7.43 7.84 -42.36
C PRO A 369 -6.12 7.09 -42.63
N SER A 370 -5.40 6.75 -41.57
CA SER A 370 -4.36 5.71 -41.66
C SER A 370 -4.38 4.88 -40.39
N THR A 371 -5.42 4.07 -40.26
CA THR A 371 -5.46 2.98 -39.29
C THR A 371 -4.59 1.85 -39.85
N PRO A 372 -3.47 1.48 -39.20
CA PRO A 372 -2.73 0.27 -39.57
C PRO A 372 -3.66 -0.93 -39.42
N GLY A 373 -3.80 -1.74 -40.47
CA GLY A 373 -4.63 -2.93 -40.46
C GLY A 373 -4.24 -3.89 -39.33
N HIS A 374 -5.22 -4.65 -38.84
CA HIS A 374 -5.02 -5.65 -37.80
C HIS A 374 -3.87 -6.60 -38.15
N ALA A 375 -2.91 -6.75 -37.23
CA ALA A 375 -1.86 -7.74 -37.34
C ALA A 375 -2.47 -9.14 -37.23
N CYS A 376 -2.49 -9.90 -38.34
CA CYS A 376 -2.84 -11.31 -38.33
C CYS A 376 -1.68 -12.10 -37.71
N TYR A 377 -2.00 -12.97 -36.74
CA TYR A 377 -1.03 -13.92 -36.18
C TYR A 377 -1.10 -15.25 -36.94
N PRO A 378 0.02 -15.99 -37.05
CA PRO A 378 0.01 -17.31 -37.65
C PRO A 378 -1.00 -18.19 -36.91
N PHE A 379 -1.85 -18.88 -37.67
CA PHE A 379 -2.94 -19.79 -37.27
C PHE A 379 -4.34 -19.20 -37.03
N GLN A 380 -4.61 -17.94 -37.34
CA GLN A 380 -5.98 -17.39 -37.24
C GLN A 380 -6.81 -17.72 -38.52
N PRO A 381 -7.88 -18.52 -38.44
CA PRO A 381 -8.71 -18.87 -39.60
C PRO A 381 -9.52 -17.65 -40.07
N GLY A 382 -9.37 -17.26 -41.34
CA GLY A 382 -10.12 -16.15 -41.96
C GLY A 382 -9.32 -14.89 -42.29
N CYS A 383 -7.99 -14.88 -42.12
CA CYS A 383 -7.14 -13.92 -42.83
C CYS A 383 -6.87 -14.44 -44.26
N PRO A 384 -6.89 -13.57 -45.29
CA PRO A 384 -6.71 -13.96 -46.70
C PRO A 384 -5.34 -14.54 -47.02
#